data_AF-Q0H9Z8-F1
#
_entry.id   AF-Q0H9Z8-F1
#
_cell.length_a   1.000
_cell.length_b   1.000
_cell.length_c   1.000
_cell.angle_alpha   90.00
_cell.angle_beta   90.00
_cell.angle_gamma   90.00
#
_symmetry.space_group_name_H-M   'P 1'
#
loop_
_entity.id
_entity.type
_entity.pdbx_description
1 polymer ?
#
loop_
_entity_poly.entity_id
_entity_poly.type
_entity_poly.pdbx_seq_one_letter_code
_entity_poly.pdbx_strand_id
1 'polypeptide(L)'
;AIQDGINAFSHTGSRRATKVQRDISAFKKVIQNISLAVNKFNVDIERYVGGDASHLLADGDTLIKATLDGVQSLQNEPPLSSMEALALVGPVQDLSNQILLAIQNLIDKKEPLVQAGFGGKVENNLRQQEEAAQKLSELVSTK
;
A
#
# COMPACT_ATOMS: atom_id res chain seq x y z
N ALA A 1 -4.51 27.50 -35.31
CA ALA A 1 -3.94 26.16 -35.57
C ALA A 1 -2.53 26.23 -36.13
N ILE A 2 -2.29 26.65 -37.38
CA ILE A 2 -0.92 26.76 -37.93
C ILE A 2 -0.17 27.96 -37.33
N GLN A 3 -0.86 29.06 -37.02
CA GLN A 3 -0.26 30.25 -36.41
C GLN A 3 0.21 30.05 -34.96
N ASP A 4 -0.42 29.13 -34.21
CA ASP A 4 -0.06 28.80 -32.83
C ASP A 4 1.22 27.94 -32.77
N GLY A 5 1.47 27.14 -33.83
CA GLY A 5 2.69 26.34 -33.95
C GLY A 5 3.94 27.18 -34.30
N ILE A 6 3.76 28.28 -35.02
CA ILE A 6 4.88 29.17 -35.41
C ILE A 6 5.32 30.06 -34.24
N ASN A 7 4.39 30.49 -33.38
CA ASN A 7 4.70 31.28 -32.19
C ASN A 7 5.49 30.48 -31.12
N ALA A 8 5.53 29.15 -31.21
CA ALA A 8 6.34 28.31 -30.32
C ALA A 8 7.83 28.25 -30.72
N PHE A 9 8.20 28.64 -31.95
CA PHE A 9 9.57 28.51 -32.47
C PHE A 9 10.32 29.85 -32.61
N SER A 10 9.65 30.99 -32.50
CA SER A 10 10.28 32.31 -32.61
C SER A 10 10.48 32.97 -31.23
N HIS A 11 11.66 32.75 -30.68
CA HIS A 11 12.41 33.67 -29.80
C HIS A 11 11.59 34.50 -28.80
N THR A 12 11.04 33.84 -27.79
CA THR A 12 11.36 34.20 -26.40
C THR A 12 11.47 32.88 -25.65
N GLY A 13 12.54 32.70 -24.89
CA GLY A 13 12.63 31.57 -23.97
C GLY A 13 11.50 31.70 -22.95
N SER A 14 10.32 31.18 -23.28
CA SER A 14 9.33 30.81 -22.29
C SER A 14 10.02 29.71 -21.50
N ARG A 15 10.65 30.11 -20.40
CA ARG A 15 10.98 29.21 -19.31
C ARG A 15 9.64 28.61 -18.92
N ARG A 16 9.22 27.53 -19.58
CA ARG A 16 8.35 26.55 -18.97
C ARG A 16 9.17 26.10 -17.78
N ALA A 17 8.98 26.78 -16.65
CA ALA A 17 9.45 26.29 -15.38
C ALA A 17 8.82 24.91 -15.29
N THR A 18 9.61 23.88 -15.56
CA THR A 18 9.24 22.53 -15.18
C THR A 18 8.98 22.66 -13.69
N LYS A 19 7.72 22.54 -13.26
CA LYS A 19 7.44 22.50 -11.83
C LYS A 19 8.42 21.49 -11.25
N VAL A 20 9.22 21.92 -10.27
CA VAL A 20 10.02 20.99 -9.48
C VAL A 20 9.06 19.87 -9.08
N GLN A 21 9.43 18.63 -9.37
CA GLN A 21 8.57 17.48 -9.07
C GLN A 21 8.11 17.60 -7.61
N ARG A 22 6.78 17.57 -7.39
CA ARG A 22 6.24 17.69 -6.03
C ARG A 22 6.81 16.54 -5.22
N ASP A 23 7.09 16.81 -3.95
CA ASP A 23 7.46 15.73 -3.04
C ASP A 23 6.27 14.76 -2.90
N ILE A 24 6.48 13.51 -3.30
CA ILE A 24 5.54 12.39 -3.11
C ILE A 24 6.04 11.44 -2.01
N SER A 25 6.92 11.92 -1.13
CA SER A 25 7.47 11.17 0.00
C SER A 25 6.39 10.60 0.91
N ALA A 26 5.27 11.31 1.12
CA ALA A 26 4.14 10.83 1.91
C ALA A 26 3.58 9.50 1.36
N PHE A 27 3.29 9.45 0.05
CA PHE A 27 2.82 8.23 -0.61
C PHE A 27 3.84 7.09 -0.52
N LYS A 28 5.12 7.38 -0.82
CA LYS A 28 6.20 6.39 -0.72
C LYS A 28 6.34 5.86 0.71
N LYS A 29 6.19 6.72 1.72
CA LYS A 29 6.30 6.35 3.12
C LYS A 29 5.16 5.43 3.55
N VAL A 30 3.94 5.70 3.10
CA VAL A 30 2.79 4.82 3.35
C VAL A 30 3.01 3.44 2.73
N ILE A 31 3.40 3.37 1.45
CA ILE A 31 3.71 2.10 0.77
C ILE A 31 4.81 1.33 1.52
N GLN A 32 5.88 2.02 1.93
CA GLN A 32 6.98 1.41 2.69
C GLN A 32 6.51 0.86 4.05
N ASN A 33 5.71 1.62 4.80
CA ASN A 33 5.24 1.20 6.11
C ASN A 33 4.33 -0.04 6.01
N ILE A 34 3.44 -0.07 5.02
CA ILE A 34 2.57 -1.24 4.77
C ILE A 34 3.43 -2.43 4.31
N SER A 35 4.40 -2.23 3.42
CA SER A 35 5.33 -3.27 2.97
C SER A 35 6.11 -3.89 4.13
N LEU A 36 6.62 -3.08 5.07
CA LEU A 36 7.30 -3.58 6.25
C LEU A 36 6.39 -4.42 7.15
N ALA A 37 5.14 -3.99 7.36
CA ALA A 37 4.17 -4.73 8.15
C ALA A 37 3.77 -6.06 7.49
N VAL A 38 3.51 -6.06 6.18
CA VAL A 38 3.21 -7.28 5.41
C VAL A 38 4.39 -8.24 5.45
N ASN A 39 5.61 -7.76 5.25
CA ASN A 39 6.80 -8.61 5.27
C ASN A 39 7.01 -9.23 6.65
N LYS A 40 6.83 -8.45 7.73
CA LYS A 40 6.93 -8.96 9.10
C LYS A 40 5.89 -10.06 9.36
N PHE A 41 4.63 -9.81 8.99
CA PHE A 41 3.55 -10.78 9.11
C PHE A 41 3.85 -12.06 8.31
N ASN A 42 4.29 -11.91 7.05
CA ASN A 42 4.64 -13.03 6.18
C ASN A 42 5.74 -13.92 6.77
N VAL A 43 6.82 -13.30 7.27
CA VAL A 43 7.95 -14.03 7.87
C VAL A 43 7.51 -14.84 9.09
N ASP A 44 6.62 -14.30 9.92
CA ASP A 44 6.12 -15.01 11.09
C ASP A 44 5.14 -16.13 10.69
N ILE A 45 4.30 -15.92 9.67
CA ILE A 45 3.45 -16.99 9.09
C ILE A 45 4.31 -18.14 8.58
N GLU A 46 5.36 -17.87 7.80
CA GLU A 46 6.24 -18.90 7.24
C GLU A 46 6.85 -19.78 8.35
N ARG A 47 7.25 -19.15 9.45
CA ARG A 47 7.85 -19.80 10.64
C ARG A 47 6.83 -20.49 11.54
N TYR A 48 5.56 -20.13 11.46
CA TYR A 48 4.52 -20.72 12.29
C TYR A 48 4.31 -22.20 11.92
N VAL A 49 4.41 -23.09 12.90
CA VAL A 49 4.22 -24.54 12.73
C VAL A 49 3.05 -25.10 13.55
N GLY A 50 2.42 -24.27 14.39
CA GLY A 50 1.35 -24.68 15.30
C GLY A 50 1.51 -24.09 16.70
N GLY A 51 0.47 -24.23 17.52
CA GLY A 51 0.44 -23.70 18.89
C GLY A 51 -0.17 -22.30 18.96
N ASP A 52 0.31 -21.47 19.90
CA ASP A 52 -0.22 -20.11 20.05
C ASP A 52 0.10 -19.24 18.83
N ALA A 53 -0.94 -18.64 18.23
CA ALA A 53 -0.84 -17.75 17.09
C ALA A 53 -1.12 -16.28 17.46
N SER A 54 -1.02 -15.92 18.74
CA SER A 54 -1.33 -14.55 19.19
C SER A 54 -0.37 -13.52 18.60
N HIS A 55 0.88 -13.89 18.33
CA HIS A 55 1.86 -13.05 17.63
C HIS A 55 1.46 -12.75 16.18
N LEU A 56 0.86 -13.72 15.47
CA LEU A 56 0.35 -13.49 14.11
C LEU A 56 -0.82 -12.51 14.10
N LEU A 57 -1.69 -12.57 15.12
CA LEU A 57 -2.76 -11.58 15.28
C LEU A 57 -2.21 -10.19 15.54
N ALA A 58 -1.18 -10.05 16.39
CA ALA A 58 -0.54 -8.76 16.68
C ALA A 58 0.16 -8.17 15.44
N ASP A 59 0.78 -9.01 14.61
CA ASP A 59 1.33 -8.58 13.31
C ASP A 59 0.21 -8.12 12.36
N GLY A 60 -0.91 -8.85 12.32
CA GLY A 60 -2.11 -8.44 11.57
C GLY A 60 -2.68 -7.09 12.05
N ASP A 61 -2.77 -6.87 13.36
CA ASP A 61 -3.19 -5.59 13.95
C ASP A 61 -2.22 -4.45 13.58
N THR A 62 -0.92 -4.75 13.52
CA THR A 62 0.11 -3.80 13.06
C THR A 62 -0.09 -3.42 11.60
N LEU A 63 -0.44 -4.39 10.73
CA LEU A 63 -0.76 -4.15 9.33
C LEU A 63 -2.03 -3.30 9.16
N ILE A 64 -3.10 -3.61 9.91
CA ILE A 64 -4.32 -2.81 9.95
C ILE A 64 -3.99 -1.36 10.33
N LYS A 65 -3.21 -1.18 11.40
CA LYS A 65 -2.79 0.14 11.86
C LYS A 65 -1.99 0.90 10.79
N ALA A 66 -0.99 0.27 10.17
CA ALA A 66 -0.20 0.90 9.12
C ALA A 66 -1.06 1.36 7.93
N THR A 67 -2.08 0.59 7.59
CA THR A 67 -3.03 0.89 6.50
C THR A 67 -3.90 2.09 6.87
N LEU A 68 -4.47 2.12 8.09
CA LEU A 68 -5.30 3.22 8.58
C LEU A 68 -4.49 4.51 8.80
N ASP A 69 -3.26 4.41 9.30
CA ASP A 69 -2.34 5.56 9.39
C ASP A 69 -2.04 6.12 7.98
N GLY A 70 -1.97 5.25 6.97
CA GLY A 70 -1.85 5.63 5.57
C GLY A 70 -3.04 6.44 5.07
N VAL A 71 -4.27 6.02 5.39
CA VAL A 71 -5.49 6.79 5.09
C VAL A 71 -5.40 8.20 5.68
N GLN A 72 -5.08 8.30 6.96
CA GLN A 72 -4.97 9.60 7.65
C GLN A 72 -3.87 10.49 7.06
N SER A 73 -2.74 9.91 6.69
CA SER A 73 -1.60 10.63 6.14
C SER A 73 -1.89 11.19 4.75
N LEU A 74 -2.63 10.44 3.92
CA LEU A 74 -2.90 10.81 2.52
C LEU A 74 -4.19 11.60 2.35
N GLN A 75 -5.08 11.69 3.33
CA GLN A 75 -6.39 12.32 3.16
C GLN A 75 -6.30 13.76 2.63
N ASN A 76 -5.32 14.53 3.09
CA ASN A 76 -5.10 15.93 2.71
C ASN A 76 -4.08 16.12 1.58
N GLU A 77 -3.48 15.05 1.06
CA GLU A 77 -2.56 15.13 -0.07
C GLU A 77 -3.32 15.53 -1.35
N PRO A 78 -2.77 16.45 -2.16
CA PRO A 78 -3.39 16.82 -3.43
C PRO A 78 -3.33 15.68 -4.45
N PRO A 79 -4.22 15.69 -5.46
CA PRO A 79 -4.20 14.73 -6.55
C PRO A 79 -2.81 14.58 -7.18
N LEU A 80 -2.47 13.35 -7.57
CA LEU A 80 -1.24 13.00 -8.27
C LEU A 80 -1.37 13.37 -9.74
N SER A 81 -0.32 13.98 -10.28
CA SER A 81 -0.15 14.05 -11.73
C SER A 81 0.20 12.67 -12.30
N SER A 82 0.03 12.48 -13.61
CA SER A 82 0.35 11.21 -14.27
C SER A 82 1.82 10.78 -14.08
N MET A 83 2.75 11.72 -14.01
CA MET A 83 4.18 11.40 -13.76
C MET A 83 4.45 10.98 -12.31
N GLU A 84 3.75 11.59 -11.36
CA GLU A 84 3.84 11.22 -9.93
C GLU A 84 3.22 9.86 -9.68
N ALA A 85 2.05 9.58 -10.26
CA ALA A 85 1.40 8.27 -10.21
C ALA A 85 2.29 7.19 -10.85
N LEU A 86 2.90 7.47 -12.01
CA LEU A 86 3.83 6.54 -12.67
C LEU A 86 5.02 6.17 -11.77
N ALA A 87 5.53 7.12 -10.98
CA ALA A 87 6.63 6.87 -10.04
C ALA A 87 6.24 5.96 -8.85
N LEU A 88 4.94 5.71 -8.64
CA LEU A 88 4.41 4.85 -7.58
C LEU A 88 4.02 3.45 -8.08
N VAL A 89 3.88 3.24 -9.40
CA VAL A 89 3.43 1.96 -9.98
C VAL A 89 4.31 0.79 -9.55
N GLY A 90 5.64 0.92 -9.67
CA GLY A 90 6.59 -0.12 -9.26
C GLY A 90 6.45 -0.48 -7.77
N PRO A 91 6.59 0.48 -6.85
CA PRO A 91 6.39 0.24 -5.42
C PRO A 91 5.03 -0.38 -5.05
N VAL A 92 3.94 0.00 -5.74
CA VAL A 92 2.61 -0.59 -5.53
C VAL A 92 2.54 -2.04 -6.04
N GLN A 93 3.14 -2.33 -7.19
CA GLN A 93 3.23 -3.69 -7.74
C GLN A 93 3.99 -4.62 -6.78
N ASP A 94 5.13 -4.16 -6.25
CA ASP A 94 5.94 -4.92 -5.31
C ASP A 94 5.16 -5.21 -4.01
N LEU A 95 4.47 -4.21 -3.48
CA LEU A 95 3.60 -4.37 -2.31
C LEU A 95 2.46 -5.35 -2.59
N SER A 96 1.82 -5.28 -3.76
CA SER A 96 0.77 -6.21 -4.16
C SER A 96 1.27 -7.65 -4.18
N ASN A 97 2.46 -7.88 -4.73
CA ASN A 97 3.07 -9.21 -4.74
C ASN A 97 3.35 -9.74 -3.32
N GLN A 98 3.83 -8.87 -2.42
CA GLN A 98 4.05 -9.24 -1.01
C GLN A 98 2.75 -9.59 -0.28
N ILE A 99 1.68 -8.84 -0.50
CA ILE A 99 0.35 -9.10 0.08
C ILE A 99 -0.17 -10.45 -0.39
N LEU A 100 -0.10 -10.74 -1.70
CA LEU A 100 -0.55 -12.01 -2.27
C LEU A 100 0.24 -13.19 -1.71
N LEU A 101 1.54 -13.05 -1.55
CA LEU A 101 2.39 -14.08 -0.93
C LEU A 101 2.00 -14.33 0.54
N ALA A 102 1.80 -13.26 1.32
CA ALA A 102 1.39 -13.37 2.72
C ALA A 102 0.02 -14.06 2.87
N ILE A 103 -0.93 -13.74 2.00
CA ILE A 103 -2.25 -14.39 1.96
C ILE A 103 -2.10 -15.87 1.64
N GLN A 104 -1.32 -16.23 0.61
CA GLN A 104 -1.09 -17.63 0.25
C GLN A 104 -0.45 -18.40 1.41
N ASN A 105 0.59 -17.85 2.01
CA ASN A 105 1.24 -18.46 3.17
C ASN A 105 0.27 -18.63 4.34
N LEU A 106 -0.62 -17.66 4.60
CA LEU A 106 -1.62 -17.78 5.66
C LEU A 106 -2.63 -18.89 5.38
N ILE A 107 -3.05 -19.03 4.12
CA ILE A 107 -3.93 -20.13 3.66
C ILE A 107 -3.25 -21.48 3.89
N ASP A 108 -1.96 -21.60 3.56
CA ASP A 108 -1.19 -22.84 3.74
C ASP A 108 -1.05 -23.21 5.23
N LYS A 109 -1.13 -22.23 6.15
CA LYS A 109 -1.13 -22.44 7.61
C LYS A 109 -2.53 -22.58 8.23
N LYS A 110 -3.59 -22.67 7.42
CA LYS A 110 -4.97 -22.79 7.92
C LYS A 110 -5.14 -23.94 8.93
N GLU A 111 -4.65 -25.12 8.60
CA GLU A 111 -4.83 -26.32 9.44
C GLU A 111 -4.24 -26.15 10.85
N PRO A 112 -2.95 -25.82 11.04
CA PRO A 112 -2.39 -25.62 12.38
C PRO A 112 -3.00 -24.43 13.13
N LEU A 113 -3.53 -23.41 12.44
CA LEU A 113 -4.26 -22.31 13.08
C LEU A 113 -5.63 -22.77 13.62
N VAL A 114 -6.35 -23.57 12.84
CA VAL A 114 -7.66 -24.11 13.25
C VAL A 114 -7.50 -25.12 14.39
N GLN A 115 -6.51 -26.02 14.30
CA GLN A 115 -6.21 -26.97 15.36
C GLN A 115 -5.85 -26.28 16.69
N ALA A 116 -5.18 -25.12 16.63
CA ALA A 116 -4.88 -24.30 17.79
C ALA A 116 -6.07 -23.44 18.29
N GLY A 117 -7.23 -23.48 17.63
CA GLY A 117 -8.42 -22.72 18.01
C GLY A 117 -8.40 -21.24 17.58
N PHE A 118 -7.51 -20.84 16.67
CA PHE A 118 -7.36 -19.44 16.22
C PHE A 118 -8.20 -19.09 14.99
N GLY A 119 -8.87 -20.05 14.34
CA GLY A 119 -9.59 -19.84 13.09
C GLY A 119 -10.52 -18.62 13.07
N GLY A 120 -11.40 -18.47 14.08
CA GLY A 120 -12.32 -17.33 14.16
C GLY A 120 -11.63 -15.99 14.44
N LYS A 121 -10.51 -15.99 15.18
CA LYS A 121 -9.73 -14.76 15.42
C LYS A 121 -9.00 -14.32 14.15
N VAL A 122 -8.44 -15.27 13.40
CA VAL A 122 -7.80 -15.00 12.10
C VAL A 122 -8.82 -14.47 11.10
N GLU A 123 -10.02 -15.07 11.03
CA GLU A 123 -11.09 -14.56 10.18
C GLU A 123 -11.44 -13.10 10.51
N ASN A 124 -11.64 -12.78 11.79
CA ASN A 124 -11.94 -11.41 12.20
C ASN A 124 -10.80 -10.43 11.83
N ASN A 125 -9.55 -10.82 12.06
CA ASN A 125 -8.40 -9.99 11.69
C ASN A 125 -8.35 -9.75 10.16
N LEU A 126 -8.62 -10.78 9.35
CA LEU A 126 -8.69 -10.64 7.88
C LEU A 126 -9.83 -9.72 7.42
N ARG A 127 -11.01 -9.77 8.06
CA ARG A 127 -12.12 -8.84 7.77
C ARG A 127 -11.73 -7.39 8.07
N GLN A 128 -11.02 -7.15 9.17
CA GLN A 128 -10.53 -5.81 9.51
C GLN A 128 -9.44 -5.33 8.54
N GLN A 129 -8.57 -6.23 8.08
CA GLN A 129 -7.60 -5.91 7.02
C GLN A 129 -8.31 -5.53 5.71
N GLU A 130 -9.35 -6.28 5.33
CA GLU A 130 -10.18 -5.98 4.16
C GLU A 130 -10.82 -4.60 4.26
N GLU A 131 -11.48 -4.28 5.39
CA GLU A 131 -12.08 -2.97 5.62
C GLU A 131 -11.04 -1.82 5.58
N ALA A 132 -9.86 -2.02 6.17
CA ALA A 132 -8.79 -1.03 6.12
C ALA A 132 -8.26 -0.83 4.69
N ALA A 133 -8.08 -1.92 3.95
CA ALA A 133 -7.63 -1.89 2.57
C ALA A 133 -8.66 -1.20 1.65
N GLN A 134 -9.96 -1.45 1.85
CA GLN A 134 -11.03 -0.77 1.12
C GLN A 134 -10.97 0.74 1.35
N LYS A 135 -10.86 1.20 2.61
CA LYS A 135 -10.73 2.63 2.93
C LYS A 135 -9.51 3.28 2.26
N LEU A 136 -8.36 2.60 2.27
CA LEU A 136 -7.17 3.12 1.59
C LEU A 136 -7.34 3.14 0.07
N SER A 137 -7.91 2.08 -0.51
CA SER A 137 -8.15 2.00 -1.95
C SER A 137 -9.11 3.09 -2.43
N GLU A 138 -10.21 3.30 -1.71
CA GLU A 138 -11.16 4.39 -1.96
C GLU A 138 -10.45 5.74 -1.92
N LEU A 139 -9.68 6.02 -0.87
CA LEU A 139 -8.94 7.27 -0.78
C LEU A 139 -7.94 7.44 -1.94
N VAL A 140 -7.14 6.42 -2.26
CA VAL A 140 -6.15 6.47 -3.33
C VAL A 140 -6.80 6.73 -4.68
N SER A 141 -8.01 6.23 -4.93
CA SER A 141 -8.76 6.52 -6.16
C SER A 141 -9.16 7.98 -6.35
N THR A 142 -9.14 8.78 -5.27
CA THR A 142 -9.38 10.23 -5.32
C THR A 142 -8.12 11.07 -5.52
N LYS A 143 -6.94 10.42 -5.51
CA LYS A 143 -5.64 11.05 -5.70
C LYS A 143 -5.24 10.96 -7.15
#